data_AF-A0A1F2QH99-F1
#
_entry.id   AF-A0A1F2QH99-F1
#
_cell.length_a   1.000
_cell.length_b   1.000
_cell.length_c   1.000
_cell.angle_alpha   90.00
_cell.angle_beta   90.00
_cell.angle_gamma   90.00
#
_symmetry.space_group_name_H-M   'P 1'
#
loop_
_entity.id
_entity.type
_entity.pdbx_description
1 polymer ?
#
loop_
_entity_poly.entity_id
_entity_poly.type
_entity_poly.pdbx_seq_one_letter_code
_entity_poly.pdbx_strand_id
1 'polypeptide(L)'
;MTSGKMRKGKGENRGVAARYDTLRSFFRGYLHQDFGLEHGSAEEAARAYRSAVSATELRAVASEWAEFGAAVRGMRWRDVKVALVRELGSSWQPASRRELERLGSVLTGETP
;
A
#
# COMPACT_ATOMS: atom_id res chain seq x y z
N MET A 1 -43.16 30.76 -3.66
CA MET A 1 -43.44 29.62 -2.75
C MET A 1 -43.45 28.39 -3.66
N THR A 2 -42.62 27.35 -3.57
CA THR A 2 -41.95 26.74 -2.41
C THR A 2 -40.73 25.95 -2.90
N SER A 3 -39.76 25.86 -1.98
CA SER A 3 -38.46 25.23 -2.03
C SER A 3 -38.46 23.69 -2.20
N GLY A 4 -37.30 23.14 -2.53
CA GLY A 4 -36.92 21.74 -2.26
C GLY A 4 -36.65 20.92 -3.52
N LYS A 5 -35.53 20.23 -3.70
CA LYS A 5 -34.62 19.66 -2.70
C LYS A 5 -33.33 19.27 -3.42
N MET A 6 -32.22 19.91 -3.03
CA MET A 6 -30.86 19.44 -3.33
C MET A 6 -30.72 17.98 -2.88
N ARG A 7 -30.27 17.10 -3.77
CA ARG A 7 -29.79 15.77 -3.41
C ARG A 7 -28.31 15.87 -3.01
N LYS A 8 -28.07 16.10 -1.72
CA LYS A 8 -26.77 15.86 -1.07
C LYS A 8 -26.67 14.37 -0.70
N GLY A 9 -25.52 13.76 -0.99
CA GLY A 9 -25.06 12.57 -0.26
C GLY A 9 -24.82 11.30 -1.10
N LYS A 10 -23.73 11.25 -1.88
CA LYS A 10 -23.03 9.99 -2.24
C LYS A 10 -21.61 10.25 -2.76
N GLY A 11 -20.77 10.97 -2.00
CA GLY A 11 -19.39 11.28 -2.40
C GLY A 11 -18.34 11.01 -1.34
N GLU A 12 -18.68 11.16 -0.06
CA GLU A 12 -17.67 11.22 1.00
C GLU A 12 -17.15 9.85 1.49
N ASN A 13 -17.94 8.78 1.30
CA ASN A 13 -17.59 7.47 1.88
C ASN A 13 -16.74 6.55 0.98
N ARG A 14 -16.42 6.97 -0.26
CA ARG A 14 -15.44 6.28 -1.11
C ARG A 14 -14.01 6.74 -0.87
N GLY A 15 -13.82 7.96 -0.36
CA GLY A 15 -12.50 8.56 -0.17
C GLY A 15 -11.65 7.94 0.95
N VAL A 16 -12.30 7.40 1.99
CA VAL A 16 -11.61 6.70 3.09
C VAL A 16 -11.36 5.23 2.76
N ALA A 17 -12.32 4.55 2.14
CA ALA A 17 -12.18 3.16 1.71
C ALA A 17 -11.08 2.99 0.66
N ALA A 18 -10.95 3.96 -0.26
CA ALA A 18 -9.98 3.94 -1.34
C ALA A 18 -8.57 4.42 -0.96
N ARG A 19 -8.33 4.78 0.31
CA ARG A 19 -7.11 5.51 0.70
C ARG A 19 -5.81 4.76 0.37
N TYR A 20 -5.85 3.43 0.39
CA TYR A 20 -4.69 2.57 0.14
C TYR A 20 -5.04 1.34 -0.71
N ASP A 21 -5.99 1.46 -1.65
CA ASP A 21 -6.49 0.30 -2.41
C ASP A 21 -5.40 -0.36 -3.25
N THR A 22 -4.58 0.43 -3.94
CA THR A 22 -3.51 -0.10 -4.80
C THR A 22 -2.44 -0.77 -3.94
N LEU A 23 -2.09 -0.15 -2.82
CA LEU A 23 -1.09 -0.64 -1.90
C LEU A 23 -1.56 -1.91 -1.18
N ARG A 24 -2.84 -1.97 -0.79
CA ARG A 24 -3.49 -3.20 -0.29
C ARG A 24 -3.47 -4.31 -1.32
N SER A 25 -3.77 -4.00 -2.58
CA SER A 25 -3.73 -4.97 -3.67
C SER A 25 -2.32 -5.58 -3.79
N PHE A 26 -1.28 -4.75 -3.77
CA PHE A 26 0.11 -5.21 -3.76
C PHE A 26 0.41 -6.11 -2.55
N PHE A 27 0.18 -5.64 -1.31
CA PHE A 27 0.53 -6.40 -0.11
C PHE A 27 -0.22 -7.73 0.00
N ARG A 28 -1.49 -7.77 -0.42
CA ARG A 28 -2.29 -9.01 -0.41
C ARG A 28 -1.97 -9.94 -1.56
N GLY A 29 -1.69 -9.39 -2.73
CA GLY A 29 -1.47 -10.18 -3.96
C GLY A 29 -0.05 -10.71 -4.08
N TYR A 30 0.94 -9.98 -3.57
CA TYR A 30 2.37 -10.29 -3.79
C TYR A 30 3.13 -10.53 -2.48
N LEU A 31 2.59 -10.12 -1.32
CA LEU A 31 3.17 -10.37 0.00
C LEU A 31 2.21 -11.20 0.88
N HIS A 32 1.53 -12.16 0.27
CA HIS A 32 0.72 -13.19 0.93
C HIS A 32 1.58 -14.25 1.62
N GLN A 33 0.97 -15.24 2.27
CA GLN A 33 1.68 -16.20 3.13
C GLN A 33 2.76 -17.01 2.41
N ASP A 34 2.60 -17.26 1.11
CA ASP A 34 3.48 -18.10 0.30
C ASP A 34 4.43 -17.30 -0.61
N PHE A 35 4.48 -15.97 -0.47
CA PHE A 35 5.29 -15.12 -1.36
C PHE A 35 6.77 -15.52 -1.42
N GLY A 36 7.31 -16.09 -0.33
CA GLY A 36 8.69 -16.58 -0.29
C GLY A 36 8.92 -17.77 -1.23
N LEU A 37 7.91 -18.59 -1.48
CA LEU A 37 7.97 -19.69 -2.45
C LEU A 37 7.76 -19.19 -3.88
N GLU A 38 6.85 -18.23 -4.08
CA GLU A 38 6.49 -17.73 -5.41
C GLU A 38 7.50 -16.72 -5.97
N HIS A 39 8.02 -15.84 -5.12
CA HIS A 39 8.86 -14.71 -5.53
C HIS A 39 10.26 -14.74 -4.90
N GLY A 40 10.50 -15.55 -3.87
CA GLY A 40 11.80 -15.66 -3.20
C GLY A 40 12.09 -14.55 -2.19
N SER A 41 11.74 -13.29 -2.49
CA SER A 41 11.91 -12.15 -1.57
C SER A 41 10.86 -11.06 -1.78
N ALA A 42 10.74 -10.14 -0.82
CA ALA A 42 9.81 -9.03 -0.93
C ALA A 42 10.22 -8.05 -2.05
N GLU A 43 11.52 -7.83 -2.23
CA GLU A 43 12.05 -7.04 -3.34
C GLU A 43 11.74 -7.66 -4.70
N GLU A 44 11.89 -8.98 -4.86
CA GLU A 44 11.50 -9.66 -6.11
C GLU A 44 9.98 -9.60 -6.35
N ALA A 45 9.18 -9.76 -5.29
CA ALA A 45 7.73 -9.60 -5.37
C ALA A 45 7.32 -8.20 -5.86
N ALA A 46 8.01 -7.15 -5.39
CA ALA A 46 7.82 -5.79 -5.88
C ALA A 46 8.23 -5.62 -7.36
N ARG A 47 9.33 -6.24 -7.80
CA ARG A 47 9.71 -6.21 -9.23
C ARG A 47 8.70 -6.95 -10.11
N ALA A 48 8.19 -8.08 -9.63
CA ALA A 48 7.14 -8.84 -10.31
C ALA A 48 5.85 -8.02 -10.44
N TYR A 49 5.41 -7.38 -9.35
CA TYR A 49 4.27 -6.46 -9.37
C TYR A 49 4.46 -5.35 -10.40
N ARG A 50 5.61 -4.67 -10.37
CA ARG A 50 5.88 -3.56 -11.31
C ARG A 50 5.88 -3.98 -12.77
N SER A 51 6.27 -5.21 -13.05
CA SER A 51 6.28 -5.76 -14.42
C SER A 51 4.89 -6.17 -14.89
N ALA A 52 3.94 -6.40 -13.97
CA ALA A 52 2.59 -6.88 -14.26
C ALA A 52 1.54 -5.76 -14.37
N VAL A 53 1.76 -4.61 -13.73
CA VAL A 53 0.76 -3.54 -13.64
C VAL A 53 1.01 -2.37 -14.59
N SER A 54 -0.03 -1.57 -14.81
CA SER A 54 0.04 -0.39 -15.68
C SER A 54 0.83 0.77 -15.06
N ALA A 55 1.30 1.70 -15.89
CA ALA A 55 1.96 2.92 -15.41
C ALA A 55 1.06 3.79 -14.51
N THR A 56 -0.28 3.71 -14.66
CA THR A 56 -1.23 4.39 -13.78
C THR A 56 -1.24 3.78 -12.39
N GLU A 57 -1.27 2.45 -12.29
CA GLU A 57 -1.17 1.74 -11.02
C GLU A 57 0.19 1.96 -10.34
N LEU A 58 1.28 2.04 -11.10
CA LEU A 58 2.61 2.39 -10.56
C LEU A 58 2.61 3.77 -9.89
N ARG A 59 1.95 4.77 -10.50
CA ARG A 59 1.83 6.10 -9.89
C ARG A 59 0.94 6.08 -8.66
N ALA A 60 -0.16 5.32 -8.69
CA ALA A 60 -1.06 5.20 -7.56
C ALA A 60 -0.38 4.53 -6.36
N VAL A 61 0.31 3.39 -6.56
CA VAL A 61 1.03 2.71 -5.48
C VAL A 61 2.14 3.58 -4.89
N ALA A 62 2.84 4.37 -5.71
CA ALA A 62 3.87 5.28 -5.23
C ALA A 62 3.29 6.42 -4.37
N SER A 63 2.18 7.02 -4.80
CA SER A 63 1.48 8.03 -4.01
C SER A 63 0.98 7.47 -2.67
N GLU A 64 0.33 6.31 -2.71
CA GLU A 64 -0.18 5.64 -1.53
C GLU A 64 0.95 5.22 -0.57
N TRP A 65 2.09 4.76 -1.12
CA TRP A 65 3.29 4.44 -0.33
C TRP A 65 3.83 5.65 0.43
N ALA A 66 3.95 6.79 -0.24
CA ALA A 66 4.43 8.03 0.37
C ALA A 66 3.48 8.49 1.50
N GLU A 67 2.17 8.43 1.26
CA GLU A 67 1.15 8.75 2.26
C GLU A 67 1.16 7.79 3.45
N PHE A 68 1.29 6.49 3.22
CA PHE A 68 1.41 5.49 4.28
C PHE A 68 2.68 5.74 5.11
N GLY A 69 3.82 5.99 4.44
CA GLY A 69 5.08 6.33 5.09
C GLY A 69 5.00 7.59 5.95
N ALA A 70 4.25 8.60 5.52
CA ALA A 70 3.97 9.78 6.34
C ALA A 70 3.07 9.46 7.54
N ALA A 71 2.03 8.64 7.36
CA ALA A 71 1.10 8.25 8.42
C ALA A 71 1.77 7.44 9.53
N VAL A 72 2.73 6.57 9.18
CA VAL A 72 3.44 5.74 10.17
C VAL A 72 4.73 6.38 10.70
N ARG A 73 5.02 7.62 10.28
CA ARG A 73 6.19 8.37 10.75
C ARG A 73 6.08 8.64 12.25
N GLY A 74 7.14 8.37 12.99
CA GLY A 74 7.16 8.53 14.45
C GLY A 74 6.49 7.41 15.25
N MET A 75 5.80 6.46 14.60
CA MET A 75 5.30 5.26 15.27
C MET A 75 6.44 4.36 15.74
N ARG A 76 6.21 3.55 16.78
CA ARG A 76 7.19 2.53 17.18
C ARG A 76 7.24 1.44 16.11
N TRP A 77 8.39 0.79 15.95
CA TRP A 77 8.55 -0.24 14.90
C TRP A 77 7.53 -1.37 14.99
N ARG A 78 7.15 -1.78 16.21
CA ARG A 78 6.10 -2.77 16.43
C ARG A 78 4.75 -2.34 15.84
N ASP A 79 4.38 -1.08 15.99
CA ASP A 79 3.11 -0.54 15.52
C ASP A 79 3.09 -0.42 13.99
N VAL A 80 4.24 -0.10 13.38
CA VAL A 80 4.39 -0.13 11.91
C VAL A 80 4.11 -1.54 11.37
N LYS A 81 4.66 -2.58 11.99
CA LYS A 81 4.39 -3.97 11.57
C LYS A 81 2.92 -4.35 11.73
N VAL A 82 2.27 -3.90 12.81
CA VAL A 82 0.83 -4.09 13.00
C VAL A 82 0.04 -3.39 11.90
N ALA A 83 0.42 -2.18 11.50
CA ALA A 83 -0.23 -1.45 10.41
C ALA A 83 -0.09 -2.17 9.05
N LEU A 84 1.09 -2.71 8.73
CA LEU A 84 1.29 -3.51 7.51
C LEU A 84 0.31 -4.70 7.43
N VAL A 85 0.10 -5.39 8.54
CA VAL A 85 -0.81 -6.55 8.60
C VAL A 85 -2.28 -6.11 8.61
N ARG A 86 -2.65 -5.20 9.51
CA ARG A 86 -4.07 -4.84 9.73
C ARG A 86 -4.63 -3.93 8.64
N GLU A 87 -3.86 -2.92 8.24
CA GLU A 87 -4.33 -1.95 7.27
C GLU A 87 -4.10 -2.44 5.84
N LEU A 88 -2.93 -3.00 5.55
CA LEU A 88 -2.55 -3.39 4.19
C LEU A 88 -2.79 -4.88 3.88
N GLY A 89 -3.01 -5.73 4.90
CA GLY A 89 -3.24 -7.16 4.70
C GLY A 89 -1.98 -7.95 4.36
N SER A 90 -0.79 -7.42 4.69
CA SER A 90 0.49 -8.10 4.47
C SER A 90 0.61 -9.37 5.31
N SER A 91 1.15 -10.44 4.73
CA SER A 91 1.70 -11.58 5.48
C SER A 91 3.21 -11.45 5.69
N TRP A 92 3.88 -10.61 4.90
CA TRP A 92 5.29 -10.29 5.10
C TRP A 92 5.49 -9.45 6.37
N GLN A 93 6.48 -9.87 7.17
CA GLN A 93 6.87 -9.21 8.42
C GLN A 93 8.34 -8.76 8.31
N PRO A 94 8.62 -7.51 7.92
CA PRO A 94 9.99 -7.03 7.83
C PRO A 94 10.70 -7.12 9.18
N ALA A 95 11.96 -7.53 9.15
CA ALA A 95 12.81 -7.59 10.34
C ALA A 95 13.19 -6.18 10.82
N SER A 96 13.29 -5.22 9.90
CA SER A 96 13.75 -3.86 10.19
C SER A 96 13.09 -2.79 9.33
N ARG A 97 13.19 -1.52 9.75
CA ARG A 97 12.79 -0.37 8.93
C ARG A 97 13.53 -0.35 7.59
N ARG A 98 14.81 -0.71 7.60
CA ARG A 98 15.66 -0.77 6.40
C ARG A 98 15.13 -1.76 5.36
N GLU A 99 14.53 -2.87 5.78
CA GLU A 99 13.86 -3.80 4.85
C GLU A 99 12.61 -3.19 4.24
N LEU A 100 11.79 -2.52 5.05
CA LEU A 100 10.61 -1.82 4.57
C LEU A 100 10.98 -0.71 3.58
N GLU A 101 12.05 0.04 3.86
CA GLU A 101 12.59 1.08 2.98
C GLU A 101 13.08 0.50 1.65
N ARG A 102 13.83 -0.61 1.67
CA ARG A 102 14.27 -1.28 0.43
C ARG A 102 13.10 -1.75 -0.42
N LEU A 103 12.08 -2.35 0.20
CA LEU A 103 10.85 -2.72 -0.50
C LEU A 103 10.22 -1.49 -1.15
N GLY A 104 10.10 -0.40 -0.40
CA GLY A 104 9.55 0.87 -0.87
C GLY A 104 10.27 1.39 -2.10
N SER A 105 11.60 1.52 -2.03
CA SER A 105 12.44 1.96 -3.16
C SER A 105 12.21 1.13 -4.42
N VAL A 106 12.17 -0.22 -4.28
CA VAL A 106 11.91 -1.10 -5.42
C VAL A 106 10.49 -0.90 -5.94
N LEU A 107 9.48 -0.85 -5.06
CA LEU A 107 8.07 -0.74 -5.40
C LEU A 107 7.74 0.59 -6.10
N THR A 108 8.26 1.72 -5.59
CA THR A 108 8.06 3.05 -6.19
C THR A 108 8.96 3.29 -7.39
N GLY A 109 10.05 2.53 -7.52
CA GLY A 109 11.05 2.71 -8.57
C GLY A 109 11.99 3.89 -8.27
N GLU A 110 12.00 4.35 -7.03
CA GLU A 110 12.99 5.29 -6.52
C GLU A 110 14.27 4.51 -6.22
N THR A 111 15.36 4.85 -6.92
CA THR A 111 16.67 4.30 -6.58
C THR A 111 17.06 4.79 -5.18
N PRO A 112 17.48 3.90 -4.25
CA PRO A 112 17.92 4.30 -2.91
C PRO A 112 19.16 5.20 -2.92
#